data_AF-A0A6J7QYT7-F1
#
_entry.id   AF-A0A6J7QYT7-F1
#
_cell.length_a   1.000
_cell.length_b   1.000
_cell.length_c   1.000
_cell.angle_alpha   90.00
_cell.angle_beta   90.00
_cell.angle_gamma   90.00
#
_symmetry.space_group_name_H-M   'P 1'
#
loop_
_entity.id
_entity.type
_entity.pdbx_description
1 polymer ?
#
loop_
_entity_poly.entity_id
_entity_poly.type
_entity_poly.pdbx_seq_one_letter_code
_entity_poly.pdbx_strand_id
1 'polypeptide(L)'
;MSAAGTKTDDVSPRRRRRPRAQTRALLLDTATTLVMEQLVASGEVGNLLAAVRVTDVLAAINEQAGPGEFPMTTGAVYQIWPSQEAFQTDLLGHVMYQAANRDIGDFRDQITAAMRAGQSFDEAVLLAGETLLTSHGGAPEISLAIGLAALASPQRVRAAEEESNADYLRELGDLLLELLGYGRRELASGFDARDLVWAVEALADGVDLRMRSHPEMVDHRDAEGHTAAARAFLGVITSMSVAQRH
;
A
#
# COMPACT_ATOMS: atom_id res chain seq x y z
N MET A 1 -39.24 -38.83 -48.26
CA MET A 1 -38.64 -37.51 -47.99
C MET A 1 -38.78 -37.24 -46.50
N SER A 2 -37.79 -37.63 -45.70
CA SER A 2 -37.74 -37.36 -44.26
C SER A 2 -36.92 -36.11 -44.01
N ALA A 3 -37.53 -35.07 -43.45
CA ALA A 3 -36.82 -33.93 -42.88
C ALA A 3 -36.45 -34.29 -41.43
N ALA A 4 -35.18 -34.63 -41.20
CA ALA A 4 -34.63 -34.78 -39.87
C ALA A 4 -34.35 -33.38 -39.30
N GLY A 5 -35.11 -32.99 -38.27
CA GLY A 5 -34.86 -31.77 -37.51
C GLY A 5 -33.57 -31.92 -36.70
N THR A 6 -32.57 -31.11 -37.03
CA THR A 6 -31.34 -30.98 -36.25
C THR A 6 -31.66 -30.25 -34.95
N LYS A 7 -31.70 -30.97 -33.83
CA LYS A 7 -31.62 -30.37 -32.50
C LYS A 7 -30.22 -29.76 -32.36
N THR A 8 -30.15 -28.44 -32.35
CA THR A 8 -29.01 -27.71 -31.81
C THR A 8 -28.99 -27.95 -30.31
N ASP A 9 -28.04 -28.79 -29.86
CA ASP A 9 -27.67 -28.89 -28.46
C ASP A 9 -27.09 -27.54 -28.02
N ASP A 10 -27.91 -26.77 -27.31
CA ASP A 10 -27.51 -25.57 -26.59
C ASP A 10 -26.66 -25.99 -25.40
N VAL A 11 -25.36 -26.16 -25.65
CA VAL A 11 -24.37 -26.39 -24.60
C VAL A 11 -24.18 -25.06 -23.86
N SER A 12 -25.02 -24.85 -22.84
CA SER A 12 -24.77 -23.83 -21.81
C SER A 12 -23.31 -23.93 -21.37
N PRO A 13 -22.50 -22.86 -21.47
CA PRO A 13 -21.09 -22.91 -21.11
C PRO A 13 -20.99 -23.27 -19.63
N ARG A 14 -20.39 -24.43 -19.33
CA ARG A 14 -20.14 -24.90 -17.97
C ARG A 14 -19.16 -23.93 -17.30
N ARG A 15 -19.75 -23.01 -16.54
CA ARG A 15 -19.13 -21.83 -15.93
C ARG A 15 -18.04 -22.23 -14.94
N ARG A 16 -16.85 -21.65 -15.11
CA ARG A 16 -15.73 -21.84 -14.19
C ARG A 16 -16.04 -21.06 -12.90
N ARG A 17 -16.21 -21.75 -11.77
CA ARG A 17 -16.44 -21.13 -10.46
C ARG A 17 -15.22 -20.25 -10.12
N ARG A 18 -15.42 -18.97 -9.79
CA ARG A 18 -14.32 -18.07 -9.39
C ARG A 18 -13.58 -18.68 -8.18
N PRO A 19 -12.24 -18.82 -8.21
CA PRO A 19 -11.47 -19.30 -7.07
C PRO A 19 -11.72 -18.45 -5.82
N ARG A 20 -11.71 -19.08 -4.64
CA ARG A 20 -11.92 -18.42 -3.34
C ARG A 20 -11.02 -17.20 -3.15
N ALA A 21 -9.75 -17.29 -3.52
CA ALA A 21 -8.80 -16.19 -3.43
C ALA A 21 -9.18 -14.99 -4.31
N GLN A 22 -9.65 -15.23 -5.55
CA GLN A 22 -10.12 -14.16 -6.45
C GLN A 22 -11.40 -13.50 -5.93
N THR A 23 -12.30 -14.28 -5.33
CA THR A 23 -13.51 -13.72 -4.69
C THR A 23 -13.15 -12.89 -3.47
N ARG A 24 -12.21 -13.35 -2.64
CA ARG A 24 -11.70 -12.60 -1.49
C ARG A 24 -11.10 -11.26 -1.92
N ALA A 25 -10.21 -11.28 -2.91
CA ALA A 25 -9.57 -10.07 -3.44
C ALA A 25 -10.61 -9.05 -3.92
N LEU A 26 -11.55 -9.47 -4.78
CA LEU A 26 -12.59 -8.57 -5.27
C LEU A 26 -13.42 -7.92 -4.15
N LEU A 27 -13.79 -8.70 -3.13
CA LEU A 27 -14.55 -8.21 -1.99
C LEU A 27 -13.76 -7.18 -1.18
N LEU A 28 -12.46 -7.43 -0.95
CA LEU A 28 -11.59 -6.50 -0.24
C LEU A 28 -11.33 -5.23 -1.07
N ASP A 29 -11.02 -5.36 -2.36
CA ASP A 29 -10.79 -4.23 -3.26
C ASP A 29 -12.03 -3.31 -3.33
N THR A 30 -13.21 -3.91 -3.47
CA THR A 30 -14.46 -3.13 -3.51
C THR A 30 -14.76 -2.47 -2.17
N ALA A 31 -14.49 -3.18 -1.06
CA ALA A 31 -14.65 -2.60 0.27
C ALA A 31 -13.70 -1.43 0.52
N THR A 32 -12.44 -1.53 0.08
CA THR A 32 -11.47 -0.43 0.14
C THR A 32 -11.99 0.78 -0.63
N THR A 33 -12.49 0.60 -1.85
CA THR A 33 -13.09 1.69 -2.64
C THR A 33 -14.24 2.36 -1.89
N LEU A 34 -15.14 1.60 -1.28
CA LEU A 34 -16.25 2.17 -0.51
C LEU A 34 -15.77 2.94 0.73
N VAL A 35 -14.78 2.42 1.47
CA VAL A 35 -14.18 3.14 2.60
C VAL A 35 -13.57 4.48 2.13
N MET A 36 -12.86 4.44 1.01
CA MET A 36 -12.18 5.59 0.42
C MET A 36 -13.16 6.66 -0.06
N GLU A 37 -14.21 6.26 -0.76
CA GLU A 37 -15.30 7.16 -1.17
C GLU A 37 -15.95 7.84 0.03
N GLN A 38 -16.18 7.09 1.12
CA GLN A 38 -16.72 7.65 2.35
C GLN A 38 -15.75 8.61 3.04
N LEU A 39 -14.45 8.30 3.09
CA LEU A 39 -13.42 9.18 3.63
C LEU A 39 -13.36 10.50 2.85
N VAL A 40 -13.39 10.45 1.52
CA VAL A 40 -13.37 11.64 0.65
C VAL A 40 -14.65 12.46 0.81
N ALA A 41 -15.81 11.82 0.91
CA ALA A 41 -17.09 12.52 1.01
C ALA A 41 -17.32 13.17 2.38
N SER A 42 -16.90 12.53 3.47
CA SER A 42 -17.15 13.00 4.84
C SER A 42 -16.01 13.83 5.41
N GLY A 43 -14.77 13.59 4.98
CA GLY A 43 -13.57 14.14 5.61
C GLY A 43 -13.31 13.62 7.03
N GLU A 44 -14.16 12.72 7.55
CA GLU A 44 -14.08 12.22 8.92
C GLU A 44 -13.46 10.82 8.96
N VAL A 45 -12.41 10.68 9.77
CA VAL A 45 -11.70 9.42 10.00
C VAL A 45 -12.33 8.68 11.18
N GLY A 46 -13.66 8.64 11.29
CA GLY A 46 -14.33 7.88 12.36
C GLY A 46 -14.02 6.38 12.32
N ASN A 47 -14.85 5.52 12.93
CA ASN A 47 -14.70 4.08 12.74
C ASN A 47 -15.16 3.66 11.33
N LEU A 48 -14.37 4.04 10.31
CA LEU A 48 -14.63 3.83 8.88
C LEU A 48 -14.77 2.34 8.55
N LEU A 49 -14.00 1.47 9.20
CA LEU A 49 -14.15 0.03 9.04
C LEU A 49 -15.49 -0.49 9.59
N ALA A 50 -16.00 0.09 10.68
CA ALA A 50 -17.31 -0.28 11.20
C ALA A 50 -18.47 0.18 10.31
N ALA A 51 -18.25 1.22 9.51
CA ALA A 51 -19.24 1.73 8.56
C ALA A 51 -19.44 0.78 7.37
N VAL A 52 -18.41 0.06 6.92
CA VAL A 52 -18.52 -0.85 5.78
C VAL A 52 -19.09 -2.20 6.18
N ARG A 53 -20.30 -2.51 5.69
CA ARG A 53 -20.95 -3.82 5.86
C ARG A 53 -20.73 -4.70 4.65
N VAL A 54 -20.61 -6.00 4.87
CA VAL A 54 -20.54 -7.01 3.79
C VAL A 54 -21.70 -6.87 2.81
N THR A 55 -22.90 -6.49 3.30
CA THR A 55 -24.08 -6.29 2.46
C THR A 55 -23.91 -5.17 1.45
N ASP A 56 -23.23 -4.09 1.84
CA ASP A 56 -23.05 -2.90 1.01
C ASP A 56 -22.00 -3.19 -0.08
N VAL A 57 -20.93 -3.91 0.29
CA VAL A 57 -19.93 -4.42 -0.67
C VAL A 57 -20.58 -5.33 -1.71
N LEU A 58 -21.44 -6.25 -1.27
CA LEU A 58 -22.15 -7.15 -2.18
C LEU A 58 -23.11 -6.39 -3.10
N ALA A 59 -23.80 -5.37 -2.59
CA ALA A 59 -24.67 -4.52 -3.40
C ALA A 59 -23.86 -3.83 -4.50
N ALA A 60 -22.74 -3.18 -4.15
CA ALA A 60 -21.86 -2.50 -5.10
C ALA A 60 -21.31 -3.44 -6.18
N ILE A 61 -20.84 -4.65 -5.82
CA ILE A 61 -20.38 -5.65 -6.80
C ILE A 61 -21.51 -6.09 -7.73
N ASN A 62 -22.71 -6.32 -7.18
CA ASN A 62 -23.84 -6.84 -7.95
C ASN A 62 -24.45 -5.79 -8.88
N GLU A 63 -24.38 -4.50 -8.53
CA GLU A 63 -24.78 -3.40 -9.41
C GLU A 63 -23.89 -3.30 -10.66
N GLN A 64 -22.62 -3.66 -10.54
CA GLN A 64 -21.65 -3.65 -11.63
C GLN A 64 -21.62 -4.97 -12.43
N ALA A 65 -22.43 -5.97 -12.04
CA ALA A 65 -22.43 -7.28 -12.66
C ALA A 65 -22.99 -7.22 -14.10
N GLY A 66 -22.24 -7.80 -15.04
CA GLY A 66 -22.62 -7.78 -16.46
C GLY A 66 -23.78 -8.74 -16.80
N PRO A 67 -24.38 -8.62 -18.00
CA PRO A 67 -25.39 -9.56 -18.46
C PRO A 67 -24.89 -11.01 -18.43
N GLY A 68 -25.57 -11.88 -17.68
CA GLY A 68 -25.19 -13.29 -17.52
C GLY A 68 -24.29 -13.57 -16.30
N GLU A 69 -23.96 -12.56 -15.50
CA GLU A 69 -23.30 -12.75 -14.22
C GLU A 69 -24.31 -12.99 -13.10
N PHE A 70 -24.17 -14.11 -12.39
CA PHE A 70 -24.97 -14.37 -11.20
C PHE A 70 -24.50 -13.48 -10.04
N PRO A 71 -25.42 -12.86 -9.30
CA PRO A 71 -25.09 -12.01 -8.17
C PRO A 71 -24.38 -12.81 -7.08
N MET A 72 -23.41 -12.17 -6.44
CA MET A 72 -22.73 -12.70 -5.27
C MET A 72 -23.69 -12.68 -4.07
N THR A 73 -23.64 -13.74 -3.27
CA THR A 73 -24.53 -13.93 -2.11
C THR A 73 -23.76 -13.84 -0.80
N THR A 74 -24.46 -13.47 0.27
CA THR A 74 -23.92 -13.47 1.64
C THR A 74 -23.36 -14.83 2.06
N GLY A 75 -24.00 -15.92 1.63
CA GLY A 75 -23.51 -17.29 1.90
C GLY A 75 -22.12 -17.57 1.34
N ALA A 76 -21.76 -16.99 0.18
CA ALA A 76 -20.42 -17.12 -0.37
C ALA A 76 -19.38 -16.33 0.44
N VAL A 77 -19.79 -15.18 1.00
CA VAL A 77 -18.92 -14.37 1.87
C VAL A 77 -18.66 -15.06 3.20
N TYR A 78 -19.68 -15.66 3.82
CA TYR A 78 -19.52 -16.36 5.09
C TYR A 78 -18.67 -17.63 5.02
N GLN A 79 -18.46 -18.18 3.81
CA GLN A 79 -17.46 -19.23 3.61
C GLN A 79 -16.03 -18.69 3.71
N ILE A 80 -15.81 -17.40 3.40
CA ILE A 80 -14.51 -16.73 3.47
C ILE A 80 -14.26 -16.22 4.89
N TRP A 81 -15.18 -15.40 5.41
CA TRP A 81 -15.11 -14.82 6.75
C TRP A 81 -16.28 -15.27 7.60
N PRO A 82 -16.04 -15.89 8.77
CA PRO A 82 -17.13 -16.39 9.63
C PRO A 82 -17.98 -15.27 10.24
N SER A 83 -17.49 -14.02 10.24
CA SER A 83 -18.17 -12.87 10.84
C SER A 83 -17.82 -11.56 10.14
N GLN A 84 -18.64 -10.53 10.37
CA GLN A 84 -18.37 -9.14 9.96
C GLN A 84 -17.04 -8.62 10.54
N GLU A 85 -16.73 -8.99 11.78
CA GLU A 85 -15.47 -8.60 12.44
C GLU A 85 -14.27 -9.25 11.75
N ALA A 86 -14.35 -10.53 11.38
CA ALA A 86 -13.30 -11.22 10.65
C ALA A 86 -13.04 -10.56 9.28
N PHE A 87 -14.11 -10.15 8.59
CA PHE A 87 -14.00 -9.36 7.35
C PHE A 87 -13.34 -8.00 7.58
N GLN A 88 -13.71 -7.26 8.63
CA GLN A 88 -13.13 -5.95 8.93
C GLN A 88 -11.66 -6.01 9.37
N THR A 89 -11.25 -7.08 10.04
CA THR A 89 -9.83 -7.32 10.36
C THR A 89 -9.04 -7.61 9.08
N ASP A 90 -9.62 -8.38 8.16
CA ASP A 90 -8.99 -8.69 6.89
C ASP A 90 -8.90 -7.47 5.96
N LEU A 91 -9.93 -6.63 5.97
CA LEU A 91 -9.95 -5.34 5.28
C LEU A 91 -8.89 -4.39 5.83
N LEU A 92 -8.71 -4.32 7.15
CA LEU A 92 -7.63 -3.54 7.76
C LEU A 92 -6.26 -3.97 7.21
N GLY A 93 -5.96 -5.28 7.26
CA GLY A 93 -4.68 -5.80 6.74
C GLY A 93 -4.50 -5.55 5.25
N HIS A 94 -5.57 -5.68 4.46
CA HIS A 94 -5.54 -5.38 3.03
C HIS A 94 -5.26 -3.90 2.72
N VAL A 95 -5.88 -2.96 3.45
CA VAL A 95 -5.61 -1.52 3.31
C VAL A 95 -4.17 -1.20 3.72
N MET A 96 -3.69 -1.74 4.84
CA MET A 96 -2.30 -1.53 5.26
C MET A 96 -1.30 -2.08 4.25
N TYR A 97 -1.55 -3.28 3.71
CA TYR A 97 -0.70 -3.88 2.69
C TYR A 97 -0.64 -3.02 1.43
N GLN A 98 -1.78 -2.51 0.97
CA GLN A 98 -1.85 -1.65 -0.21
C GLN A 98 -1.12 -0.32 0.02
N ALA A 99 -1.26 0.28 1.20
CA ALA A 99 -0.54 1.50 1.55
C ALA A 99 0.98 1.29 1.57
N ALA A 100 1.45 0.26 2.26
CA ALA A 100 2.89 -0.02 2.41
C ALA A 100 3.57 -0.39 1.08
N ASN A 101 2.89 -1.12 0.17
CA ASN A 101 3.53 -1.65 -1.04
C ASN A 101 3.26 -0.84 -2.32
N ARG A 102 2.59 0.29 -2.23
CA ARG A 102 2.12 1.03 -3.42
C ARG A 102 3.28 1.49 -4.32
N ASP A 103 4.35 2.00 -3.74
CA ASP A 103 5.33 2.81 -4.49
C ASP A 103 6.77 2.30 -4.37
N ILE A 104 6.97 1.13 -3.76
CA ILE A 104 8.29 0.50 -3.65
C ILE A 104 8.91 0.30 -5.05
N GLY A 105 8.09 0.00 -6.06
CA GLY A 105 8.52 -0.13 -7.45
C GLY A 105 9.11 1.15 -8.01
N ASP A 106 8.38 2.27 -7.91
CA ASP A 106 8.82 3.57 -8.42
C ASP A 106 10.06 4.07 -7.67
N PHE A 107 10.11 3.87 -6.35
CA PHE A 107 11.27 4.16 -5.52
C PHE A 107 12.50 3.35 -5.93
N ARG A 108 12.34 2.04 -6.19
CA ARG A 108 13.38 1.15 -6.71
C ARG A 108 13.90 1.62 -8.06
N ASP A 109 13.00 1.98 -8.98
CA ASP A 109 13.36 2.44 -10.32
C ASP A 109 14.17 3.73 -10.25
N GLN A 110 13.79 4.66 -9.38
CA GLN A 110 14.52 5.92 -9.20
C GLN A 110 15.92 5.72 -8.61
N ILE A 111 16.06 4.92 -7.55
CA ILE A 111 17.37 4.57 -6.97
C ILE A 111 18.25 3.90 -8.03
N THR A 112 17.70 2.94 -8.76
CA THR A 112 18.42 2.21 -9.82
C THR A 112 18.87 3.16 -10.94
N ALA A 113 18.01 4.09 -11.35
CA ALA A 113 18.33 5.07 -12.37
C ALA A 113 19.44 6.02 -11.92
N ALA A 114 19.39 6.53 -10.68
CA ALA A 114 20.41 7.41 -10.12
C ALA A 114 21.78 6.73 -10.02
N MET A 115 21.82 5.48 -9.55
CA MET A 115 23.06 4.69 -9.49
C MET A 115 23.64 4.43 -10.88
N ARG A 116 22.79 4.09 -11.86
CA ARG A 116 23.23 3.88 -13.26
C ARG A 116 23.74 5.16 -13.92
N ALA A 117 23.16 6.31 -13.57
CA ALA A 117 23.62 7.61 -14.04
C ALA A 117 24.95 8.05 -13.39
N GLY A 118 25.46 7.31 -12.40
CA GLY A 118 26.71 7.63 -11.71
C GLY A 118 26.59 8.85 -10.80
N GLN A 119 25.39 9.12 -10.29
CA GLN A 119 25.18 10.21 -9.33
C GLN A 119 26.02 9.99 -8.07
N SER A 120 26.35 11.07 -7.35
CA SER A 120 26.98 10.92 -6.04
C SER A 120 26.06 10.14 -5.10
N PHE A 121 26.61 9.54 -4.03
CA PHE A 121 25.80 8.85 -3.03
C PHE A 121 24.73 9.79 -2.45
N ASP A 122 25.13 11.00 -2.03
CA ASP A 122 24.23 11.98 -1.44
C ASP A 122 23.11 12.37 -2.42
N GLU A 123 23.44 12.55 -3.71
CA GLU A 123 22.46 12.89 -4.75
C GLU A 123 21.49 11.74 -5.02
N ALA A 124 21.99 10.50 -5.08
CA ALA A 124 21.14 9.33 -5.24
C ALA A 124 20.15 9.18 -4.07
N VAL A 125 20.60 9.46 -2.84
CA VAL A 125 19.75 9.47 -1.63
C VAL A 125 18.74 10.61 -1.68
N LEU A 126 19.14 11.82 -2.09
CA LEU A 126 18.25 12.97 -2.26
C LEU A 126 17.12 12.66 -3.25
N LEU A 127 17.47 12.17 -4.45
CA LEU A 127 16.48 11.83 -5.48
C LEU A 127 15.53 10.73 -5.03
N ALA A 128 16.05 9.72 -4.33
CA ALA A 128 15.23 8.68 -3.73
C ALA A 128 14.26 9.24 -2.69
N GLY A 129 14.76 10.10 -1.79
CA GLY A 129 13.95 10.76 -0.76
C GLY A 129 12.86 11.66 -1.33
N GLU A 130 13.14 12.37 -2.43
CA GLU A 130 12.10 13.15 -3.13
C GLU A 130 10.97 12.25 -3.62
N THR A 131 11.29 11.14 -4.30
CA THR A 131 10.28 10.20 -4.77
C THR A 131 9.50 9.57 -3.61
N LEU A 132 10.19 9.10 -2.56
CA LEU A 132 9.51 8.43 -1.46
C LEU A 132 8.60 9.36 -0.66
N LEU A 133 9.03 10.60 -0.42
CA LEU A 133 8.40 11.47 0.57
C LEU A 133 7.47 12.53 -0.01
N THR A 134 7.50 12.75 -1.33
CA THR A 134 6.72 13.85 -1.95
C THR A 134 5.74 13.39 -3.02
N SER A 135 5.83 12.15 -3.50
CA SER A 135 4.96 11.65 -4.57
C SER A 135 3.51 11.46 -4.13
N HIS A 136 3.24 11.47 -2.83
CA HIS A 136 1.97 11.01 -2.24
C HIS A 136 1.21 12.06 -1.46
N GLY A 137 1.61 13.33 -1.57
CA GLY A 137 1.01 14.44 -0.85
C GLY A 137 -0.52 14.42 -0.79
N GLY A 138 -1.08 13.94 0.31
CA GLY A 138 -2.53 13.89 0.51
C GLY A 138 -3.26 12.73 -0.18
N ALA A 139 -2.56 11.66 -0.58
CA ALA A 139 -3.17 10.44 -1.09
C ALA A 139 -4.18 9.89 -0.05
N PRO A 140 -5.47 9.68 -0.42
CA PRO A 140 -6.46 9.28 0.56
C PRO A 140 -6.22 7.87 1.13
N GLU A 141 -5.48 7.00 0.43
CA GLU A 141 -5.12 5.65 0.86
C GLU A 141 -4.14 5.69 2.05
N ILE A 142 -3.10 6.51 1.96
CA ILE A 142 -2.13 6.71 3.05
C ILE A 142 -2.84 7.37 4.24
N SER A 143 -3.69 8.36 3.96
CA SER A 143 -4.52 9.00 4.99
C SER A 143 -5.45 8.02 5.69
N LEU A 144 -6.01 7.07 4.94
CA LEU A 144 -6.84 6.00 5.48
C LEU A 144 -6.01 5.06 6.35
N ALA A 145 -4.87 4.58 5.85
CA ALA A 145 -3.97 3.69 6.61
C ALA A 145 -3.51 4.32 7.92
N ILE A 146 -2.95 5.54 7.88
CA ILE A 146 -2.54 6.30 9.08
C ILE A 146 -3.71 6.48 10.05
N GLY A 147 -4.88 6.85 9.52
CA GLY A 147 -6.10 7.04 10.32
C GLY A 147 -6.57 5.77 11.02
N LEU A 148 -6.56 4.64 10.32
CA LEU A 148 -6.92 3.34 10.86
C LEU A 148 -5.89 2.85 11.88
N ALA A 149 -4.60 3.05 11.62
CA ALA A 149 -3.52 2.70 12.55
C ALA A 149 -3.62 3.49 13.86
N ALA A 150 -3.95 4.78 13.78
CA ALA A 150 -4.07 5.66 14.95
C ALA A 150 -5.27 5.33 15.86
N LEU A 151 -6.35 4.77 15.31
CA LEU A 151 -7.61 4.54 16.03
C LEU A 151 -7.86 3.08 16.40
N ALA A 152 -7.24 2.13 15.69
CA ALA A 152 -7.30 0.72 16.04
C ALA A 152 -6.42 0.41 17.26
N SER A 153 -6.68 -0.73 17.92
CA SER A 153 -5.82 -1.15 19.04
C SER A 153 -4.44 -1.57 18.52
N PRO A 154 -3.33 -1.31 19.27
CA PRO A 154 -1.99 -1.67 18.84
C PRO A 154 -1.77 -3.17 18.60
N GLN A 155 -2.59 -4.03 19.20
CA GLN A 155 -2.56 -5.47 18.96
C GLN A 155 -3.21 -5.82 17.62
N ARG A 156 -4.31 -5.15 17.28
CA ARG A 156 -5.03 -5.38 16.03
C ARG A 156 -4.23 -4.88 14.82
N VAL A 157 -3.56 -3.73 14.95
CA VAL A 157 -2.66 -3.20 13.91
C VAL A 157 -1.50 -4.17 13.67
N ARG A 158 -0.79 -4.57 14.73
CA ARG A 158 0.31 -5.54 14.62
C ARG A 158 -0.07 -6.86 13.96
N ALA A 159 -1.26 -7.39 14.27
CA ALA A 159 -1.75 -8.61 13.64
C ALA A 159 -2.14 -8.40 12.17
N ALA A 160 -2.70 -7.24 11.83
CA ALA A 160 -3.09 -6.91 10.46
C ALA A 160 -1.89 -6.66 9.54
N GLU A 161 -0.77 -6.18 10.10
CA GLU A 161 0.43 -5.82 9.34
C GLU A 161 1.52 -6.89 9.36
N GLU A 162 1.31 -8.04 9.99
CA GLU A 162 2.38 -9.03 10.18
C GLU A 162 2.99 -9.49 8.86
N GLU A 163 2.15 -9.82 7.87
CA GLU A 163 2.58 -10.23 6.53
C GLU A 163 3.14 -9.03 5.73
N SER A 164 2.45 -7.88 5.75
CA SER A 164 2.87 -6.69 5.01
C SER A 164 4.22 -6.15 5.49
N ASN A 165 4.45 -6.12 6.81
CA ASN A 165 5.70 -5.64 7.39
C ASN A 165 6.87 -6.56 7.06
N ALA A 166 6.64 -7.87 6.95
CA ALA A 166 7.70 -8.82 6.57
C ALA A 166 8.14 -8.59 5.12
N ASP A 167 7.19 -8.41 4.19
CA ASP A 167 7.49 -8.10 2.79
C ASP A 167 8.09 -6.71 2.63
N TYR A 168 7.53 -5.71 3.33
CA TYR A 168 8.04 -4.34 3.30
C TYR A 168 9.48 -4.25 3.78
N LEU A 169 9.81 -4.88 4.91
CA LEU A 169 11.17 -4.94 5.44
C LEU A 169 12.14 -5.61 4.49
N ARG A 170 11.71 -6.69 3.81
CA ARG A 170 12.53 -7.37 2.81
C ARG A 170 12.79 -6.43 1.63
N GLU A 171 11.75 -5.86 1.05
CA GLU A 171 11.89 -5.11 -0.21
C GLU A 171 12.56 -3.75 -0.04
N LEU A 172 12.11 -2.95 0.93
CA LEU A 172 12.71 -1.66 1.21
C LEU A 172 14.08 -1.82 1.87
N GLY A 173 14.23 -2.78 2.78
CA GLY A 173 15.50 -3.06 3.45
C GLY A 173 16.59 -3.44 2.46
N ASP A 174 16.33 -4.38 1.55
CA ASP A 174 17.29 -4.77 0.52
C ASP A 174 17.70 -3.57 -0.35
N LEU A 175 16.73 -2.75 -0.76
CA LEU A 175 16.98 -1.57 -1.59
C LEU A 175 17.81 -0.49 -0.88
N LEU A 176 17.54 -0.23 0.40
CA LEU A 176 18.31 0.72 1.19
C LEU A 176 19.74 0.21 1.41
N LEU A 177 19.92 -1.11 1.64
CA LEU A 177 21.25 -1.71 1.75
C LEU A 177 22.03 -1.67 0.43
N GLU A 178 21.36 -1.86 -0.71
CA GLU A 178 21.95 -1.68 -2.04
C GLU A 178 22.46 -0.24 -2.23
N LEU A 179 21.64 0.75 -1.86
CA LEU A 179 22.00 2.17 -1.91
C LEU A 179 23.22 2.49 -1.02
N LEU A 180 23.29 1.93 0.19
CA LEU A 180 24.47 2.05 1.06
C LEU A 180 25.71 1.41 0.40
N GLY A 181 25.56 0.22 -0.18
CA GLY A 181 26.63 -0.46 -0.88
C GLY A 181 27.19 0.35 -2.05
N TYR A 182 26.32 1.00 -2.83
CA TYR A 182 26.71 1.93 -3.88
C TYR A 182 27.58 3.08 -3.35
N GLY A 183 27.23 3.63 -2.19
CA GLY A 183 28.01 4.66 -1.50
C GLY A 183 29.29 4.18 -0.82
N ARG A 184 29.62 2.88 -0.89
CA ARG A 184 30.66 2.24 -0.06
C ARG A 184 30.44 2.51 1.44
N ARG A 185 29.20 2.34 1.86
CA ARG A 185 28.77 2.51 3.25
C ARG A 185 28.21 1.20 3.79
N GLU A 186 28.18 1.11 5.11
CA GLU A 186 27.53 0.05 5.86
C GLU A 186 26.73 0.66 7.00
N LEU A 187 25.78 -0.09 7.56
CA LEU A 187 25.05 0.35 8.74
C LEU A 187 26.01 0.56 9.91
N ALA A 188 25.78 1.63 10.68
CA ALA A 188 26.58 1.90 11.86
C ALA A 188 26.36 0.82 12.94
N SER A 189 27.39 0.60 13.76
CA SER A 189 27.35 -0.44 14.79
C SER A 189 26.15 -0.27 15.73
N GLY A 190 25.40 -1.36 15.92
CA GLY A 190 24.20 -1.38 16.77
C GLY A 190 22.88 -1.19 16.02
N PHE A 191 22.91 -0.87 14.73
CA PHE A 191 21.72 -0.84 13.87
C PHE A 191 21.66 -2.03 12.92
N ASP A 192 20.45 -2.45 12.60
CA ASP A 192 20.16 -3.38 11.52
C ASP A 192 19.28 -2.75 10.43
N ALA A 193 18.97 -3.51 9.37
CA ALA A 193 18.17 -3.02 8.26
C ALA A 193 16.74 -2.63 8.69
N ARG A 194 16.20 -3.31 9.72
CA ARG A 194 14.88 -3.02 10.25
C ARG A 194 14.86 -1.65 10.92
N ASP A 195 15.89 -1.32 11.68
CA ASP A 195 16.00 0.00 12.31
C ASP A 195 16.01 1.11 11.25
N LEU A 196 16.76 0.91 10.16
CA LEU A 196 16.83 1.89 9.07
C LEU A 196 15.48 2.04 8.36
N VAL A 197 14.83 0.91 8.02
CA VAL A 197 13.50 0.92 7.37
C VAL A 197 12.48 1.66 8.23
N TRP A 198 12.42 1.38 9.54
CA TRP A 198 11.46 2.05 10.41
C TRP A 198 11.77 3.52 10.67
N ALA A 199 13.04 3.92 10.67
CA ALA A 199 13.39 5.34 10.75
C ALA A 199 12.96 6.10 9.49
N VAL A 200 13.14 5.48 8.32
CA VAL A 200 12.65 6.01 7.03
C VAL A 200 11.12 6.10 7.01
N GLU A 201 10.43 5.04 7.44
CA GLU A 201 8.97 5.00 7.45
C GLU A 201 8.38 6.03 8.39
N ALA A 202 8.93 6.16 9.60
CA ALA A 202 8.49 7.18 10.55
C ALA A 202 8.66 8.61 10.00
N LEU A 203 9.67 8.83 9.15
CA LEU A 203 9.82 10.10 8.45
C LEU A 203 8.75 10.26 7.35
N ALA A 204 8.51 9.23 6.54
CA ALA A 204 7.48 9.23 5.49
C ALA A 204 6.08 9.51 6.05
N ASP A 205 5.64 8.72 7.02
CA ASP A 205 4.37 8.89 7.72
C ASP A 205 4.22 10.30 8.32
N GLY A 206 5.32 10.83 8.90
CA GLY A 206 5.36 12.16 9.47
C GLY A 206 5.18 13.27 8.43
N VAL A 207 5.78 13.10 7.25
CA VAL A 207 5.61 14.01 6.10
C VAL A 207 4.18 13.93 5.58
N ASP A 208 3.66 12.74 5.31
CA ASP A 208 2.29 12.53 4.82
C ASP A 208 1.24 13.14 5.76
N LEU A 209 1.40 12.90 7.06
CA LEU A 209 0.53 13.50 8.07
C LEU A 209 0.59 15.02 8.05
N ARG A 210 1.80 15.61 7.90
CA ARG A 210 1.97 17.06 7.91
C ARG A 210 1.39 17.70 6.65
N MET A 211 1.56 17.08 5.48
CA MET A 211 1.05 17.56 4.19
C MET A 211 -0.47 17.72 4.17
N ARG A 212 -1.22 16.97 5.01
CA ARG A 212 -2.67 17.17 5.17
C ARG A 212 -3.06 18.54 5.70
N SER A 213 -2.15 19.20 6.41
CA SER A 213 -2.36 20.51 7.04
C SER A 213 -1.51 21.62 6.43
N HIS A 214 -0.37 21.26 5.84
CA HIS A 214 0.62 22.17 5.26
C HIS A 214 1.13 21.57 3.93
N PRO A 215 0.27 21.43 2.91
CA PRO A 215 0.66 20.82 1.63
C PRO A 215 1.81 21.57 0.94
N GLU A 216 1.95 22.87 1.20
CA GLU A 216 3.02 23.72 0.69
C GLU A 216 4.43 23.33 1.18
N MET A 217 4.54 22.45 2.18
CA MET A 217 5.83 22.05 2.74
C MET A 217 6.75 21.35 1.72
N VAL A 218 6.18 20.74 0.68
CA VAL A 218 6.94 20.09 -0.41
C VAL A 218 7.21 21.02 -1.58
N ASP A 219 6.61 22.22 -1.59
CA ASP A 219 6.87 23.24 -2.61
C ASP A 219 8.15 24.01 -2.32
N HIS A 220 8.50 24.14 -1.04
CA HIS A 220 9.70 24.85 -0.62
C HIS A 220 10.96 24.01 -0.85
N ARG A 221 11.85 24.53 -1.69
CA ARG A 221 13.11 23.90 -2.09
C ARG A 221 14.29 24.76 -1.66
N ASP A 222 15.40 24.10 -1.32
CA ASP A 222 16.66 24.78 -1.05
C ASP A 222 17.35 25.27 -2.34
N ALA A 223 18.57 25.83 -2.19
CA ALA A 223 19.34 26.37 -3.31
C ALA A 223 19.78 25.31 -4.35
N GLU A 224 19.81 24.04 -3.96
CA GLU A 224 20.15 22.90 -4.82
C GLU A 224 18.89 22.26 -5.43
N GLY A 225 17.71 22.75 -5.05
CA GLY A 225 16.43 22.31 -5.59
C GLY A 225 15.79 21.17 -4.80
N HIS A 226 16.28 20.84 -3.60
CA HIS A 226 15.75 19.73 -2.81
C HIS A 226 14.76 20.19 -1.74
N THR A 227 13.76 19.35 -1.45
CA THR A 227 12.83 19.58 -0.35
C THR A 227 13.48 19.33 1.01
N ALA A 228 12.90 19.93 2.06
CA ALA A 228 13.32 19.66 3.44
C ALA A 228 13.14 18.18 3.81
N ALA A 229 12.14 17.50 3.26
CA ALA A 229 11.89 16.07 3.44
C ALA A 229 13.03 15.23 2.86
N ALA A 230 13.44 15.49 1.62
CA ALA A 230 14.59 14.80 1.01
C ALA A 230 15.89 15.02 1.78
N ARG A 231 16.12 16.23 2.31
CA ARG A 231 17.28 16.51 3.18
C ARG A 231 17.22 15.73 4.50
N ALA A 232 16.04 15.64 5.11
CA ALA A 232 15.84 14.85 6.32
C ALA A 232 16.11 13.36 6.05
N PHE A 233 15.67 12.84 4.89
CA PHE A 233 15.93 11.48 4.45
C PHE A 233 17.43 11.21 4.32
N LEU A 234 18.18 12.10 3.65
CA LEU A 234 19.64 12.03 3.62
C LEU A 234 20.25 12.04 5.02
N GLY A 235 19.74 12.87 5.93
CA GLY A 235 20.14 12.89 7.33
C GLY A 235 19.94 11.56 8.05
N VAL A 236 18.79 10.91 7.88
CA VAL A 236 18.52 9.56 8.44
C VAL A 236 19.52 8.56 7.88
N ILE A 237 19.64 8.47 6.56
CA ILE A 237 20.53 7.51 5.88
C ILE A 237 21.99 7.70 6.31
N THR A 238 22.46 8.95 6.35
CA THR A 238 23.86 9.25 6.70
C THR A 238 24.17 9.09 8.18
N SER A 239 23.22 9.39 9.08
CA SER A 239 23.41 9.21 10.52
C SER A 239 23.41 7.74 10.97
N MET A 240 22.69 6.88 10.25
CA MET A 240 22.60 5.45 10.53
C MET A 240 23.63 4.60 9.77
N SER A 241 24.51 5.22 8.98
CA SER A 241 25.52 4.51 8.20
C SER A 241 26.91 5.13 8.32
N VAL A 242 27.94 4.33 8.10
CA VAL A 242 29.35 4.75 8.12
C VAL A 242 30.03 4.34 6.81
N ALA A 243 31.09 5.05 6.43
CA ALA A 243 31.92 4.63 5.31
C ALA A 243 32.64 3.31 5.65
N GLN A 244 32.66 2.39 4.69
CA GLN A 244 33.39 1.13 4.82
C GLN A 244 34.89 1.42 4.93
N ARG A 245 35.57 0.74 5.86
CA ARG A 245 37.03 0.83 5.98
C ARG A 245 37.65 -0.13 4.97
N HIS A 246 38.55 0.40 4.14
CA HIS A 246 39.37 -0.38 3.23
C HIS A 246 40.41 -1.24 3.95
#